data_AF-A0A4P7WYN3-F1
#
_entry.id   AF-A0A4P7WYN3-F1
#
_cell.length_a   1.000
_cell.length_b   1.000
_cell.length_c   1.000
_cell.angle_alpha   90.00
_cell.angle_beta   90.00
_cell.angle_gamma   90.00
#
_symmetry.space_group_name_H-M   'P 1'
#
loop_
_entity.id
_entity.type
_entity.pdbx_description
1 polymer ?
#
loop_
_entity_poly.entity_id
_entity_poly.type
_entity_poly.pdbx_seq_one_letter_code
_entity_poly.pdbx_strand_id
1 'polypeptide(L)'
;MKLNKNYIFIIYIFLLGCKPETLNLDTINFQAQDLLKSIKTSKVENQIGAWSLDSSKSPFLEGDKTSTHYYFRTPDEIKQLNFNNLPLDDIGAKLVTLDNKLIFASFSLEKENTFDVYNHLEQKLGAPQQTFNTIAYDKSNDEVLIILNNLTEKQGVKKIIDEYDDELITYPYQNTWIKNNIIYQYTLIRGKEAFSNKLVIITKEALTEKIIFGYHNSTNDPILGKYLK
;
A
#
# COMPACT_ATOMS: atom_id res chain seq x y z
N MET A 1 15.11 -48.37 -49.60
CA MET A 1 16.17 -48.30 -48.56
C MET A 1 16.61 -46.84 -48.43
N LYS A 2 16.84 -46.40 -47.18
CA LYS A 2 17.27 -45.06 -46.70
C LYS A 2 16.17 -44.02 -46.41
N LEU A 3 15.82 -44.01 -45.12
CA LEU A 3 15.31 -42.88 -44.35
C LEU A 3 16.35 -41.75 -44.26
N ASN A 4 15.87 -40.50 -44.22
CA ASN A 4 16.41 -39.36 -43.46
C ASN A 4 15.16 -38.58 -42.99
N LYS A 5 14.59 -38.78 -41.79
CA LYS A 5 15.03 -38.37 -40.45
C LYS A 5 15.63 -36.96 -40.41
N ASN A 6 14.79 -35.95 -40.19
CA ASN A 6 14.80 -35.12 -38.97
C ASN A 6 13.86 -33.92 -39.14
N TYR A 7 12.64 -34.02 -38.60
CA TYR A 7 11.93 -32.86 -38.10
C TYR A 7 11.62 -33.14 -36.64
N ILE A 8 12.45 -32.54 -35.79
CA ILE A 8 12.22 -32.41 -34.35
C ILE A 8 11.03 -31.47 -34.21
N PHE A 9 9.85 -32.04 -33.99
CA PHE A 9 8.68 -31.29 -33.55
C PHE A 9 8.84 -31.09 -32.04
N ILE A 10 9.42 -29.95 -31.64
CA ILE A 10 9.38 -29.49 -30.25
C ILE A 10 7.93 -29.14 -29.96
N ILE A 11 7.20 -30.11 -29.44
CA ILE A 11 5.96 -29.89 -28.73
C ILE A 11 6.35 -29.33 -27.37
N TYR A 12 6.54 -28.00 -27.30
CA TYR A 12 6.45 -27.27 -26.05
C TYR A 12 4.97 -27.27 -25.66
N ILE A 13 4.48 -28.41 -25.14
CA ILE A 13 3.26 -28.41 -24.34
C ILE A 13 3.60 -27.50 -23.17
N PHE A 14 3.08 -26.29 -23.28
CA PHE A 14 2.76 -25.40 -22.18
C PHE A 14 2.30 -26.25 -21.00
N LEU A 15 3.22 -26.51 -20.07
CA LEU A 15 2.91 -26.77 -18.68
C LEU A 15 2.32 -25.48 -18.12
N LEU A 16 1.11 -25.13 -18.57
CA LEU A 16 0.18 -24.28 -17.86
C LEU A 16 -0.30 -25.08 -16.66
N GLY A 17 0.63 -25.32 -15.72
CA GLY A 17 0.25 -25.44 -14.34
C GLY A 17 -0.40 -24.11 -14.00
N CYS A 18 -1.73 -24.12 -13.88
CA CYS A 18 -2.51 -23.01 -13.36
C CYS A 18 -2.08 -22.82 -11.90
N LYS A 19 -0.93 -22.20 -11.67
CA LYS A 19 -0.64 -21.62 -10.36
C LYS A 19 -1.69 -20.52 -10.20
N PRO A 20 -2.44 -20.48 -9.09
CA PRO A 20 -3.23 -19.29 -8.79
C PRO A 20 -2.26 -18.11 -8.86
N GLU A 21 -2.48 -17.23 -9.84
CA GLU A 21 -1.60 -16.10 -10.10
C GLU A 21 -1.73 -15.15 -8.91
N THR A 22 -0.74 -15.15 -8.01
CA THR A 22 -0.69 -14.18 -6.92
C THR A 22 -0.51 -12.80 -7.55
N LEU A 23 -1.47 -11.93 -7.28
CA LEU A 23 -1.48 -10.58 -7.80
C LEU A 23 -0.48 -9.70 -7.04
N ASN A 24 0.56 -9.24 -7.74
CA ASN A 24 1.54 -8.32 -7.18
C ASN A 24 1.08 -6.86 -7.33
N LEU A 25 0.71 -6.25 -6.21
CA LEU A 25 0.22 -4.88 -6.11
C LEU A 25 1.28 -3.82 -6.45
N ASP A 26 2.57 -4.18 -6.46
CA ASP A 26 3.67 -3.26 -6.78
C ASP A 26 3.85 -3.04 -8.29
N THR A 27 3.38 -3.98 -9.11
CA THR A 27 3.55 -3.99 -10.57
C THR A 27 2.24 -3.82 -11.33
N ILE A 28 1.08 -3.73 -10.65
CA ILE A 28 -0.19 -3.49 -11.30
C ILE A 28 -0.12 -2.19 -12.11
N ASN A 29 -0.09 -2.36 -13.43
CA ASN A 29 -0.44 -1.31 -14.36
C ASN A 29 -1.95 -1.23 -14.28
N PHE A 30 -2.45 -0.16 -13.64
CA PHE A 30 -3.81 0.33 -13.41
C PHE A 30 -4.91 -0.02 -14.45
N GLN A 31 -5.08 -1.28 -14.83
CA GLN A 31 -6.10 -1.89 -15.70
C GLN A 31 -6.55 -3.22 -15.04
N ALA A 32 -6.88 -3.16 -13.75
CA ALA A 32 -6.94 -4.33 -12.87
C ALA A 32 -8.35 -4.92 -12.68
N GLN A 33 -9.40 -4.29 -13.21
CA GLN A 33 -10.76 -4.67 -12.82
C GLN A 33 -11.15 -6.10 -13.21
N ASP A 34 -10.74 -6.58 -14.39
CA ASP A 34 -11.05 -7.96 -14.79
C ASP A 34 -10.21 -8.99 -14.03
N LEU A 35 -8.99 -8.63 -13.64
CA LEU A 35 -8.15 -9.46 -12.77
C LEU A 35 -8.72 -9.53 -11.35
N LEU A 36 -9.21 -8.43 -10.79
CA LEU A 36 -9.80 -8.42 -9.45
C LEU A 36 -11.14 -9.16 -9.38
N LYS A 37 -11.91 -9.21 -10.48
CA LYS A 37 -13.14 -10.00 -10.56
C LYS A 37 -12.91 -11.51 -10.45
N SER A 38 -11.74 -12.01 -10.84
CA SER A 38 -11.43 -13.44 -10.79
C SER A 38 -10.85 -13.90 -9.45
N ILE A 39 -10.47 -12.96 -8.58
CA ILE A 39 -9.88 -13.25 -7.27
C ILE A 39 -10.98 -13.44 -6.23
N LYS A 40 -10.85 -14.48 -5.41
CA LYS A 40 -11.78 -14.70 -4.29
C LYS A 40 -11.67 -13.55 -3.29
N THR A 41 -12.81 -12.95 -2.94
CA THR A 41 -12.91 -11.82 -2.00
C THR A 41 -14.06 -12.04 -1.03
N SER A 42 -13.90 -11.51 0.19
CA SER A 42 -14.95 -11.57 1.22
C SER A 42 -16.16 -10.71 0.87
N LYS A 43 -15.93 -9.58 0.21
CA LYS A 43 -16.97 -8.60 -0.09
C LYS A 43 -16.60 -7.78 -1.32
N VAL A 44 -17.57 -7.55 -2.18
CA VAL A 44 -17.50 -6.61 -3.31
C VAL A 44 -18.65 -5.63 -3.17
N GLU A 45 -18.37 -4.33 -3.18
CA GLU A 45 -19.38 -3.27 -3.10
C GLU A 45 -19.21 -2.27 -4.23
N ASN A 46 -20.31 -1.87 -4.85
CA ASN A 46 -20.31 -0.74 -5.77
C ASN A 46 -20.73 0.51 -5.03
N GLN A 47 -19.98 1.59 -5.23
CA GLN A 47 -20.31 2.93 -4.78
C GLN A 47 -20.59 3.78 -6.02
N ILE A 48 -21.81 4.30 -6.12
CA ILE A 48 -22.22 5.25 -7.16
C ILE A 48 -22.08 6.65 -6.59
N GLY A 49 -21.34 7.51 -7.29
CA GLY A 49 -21.05 8.87 -6.88
C GLY A 49 -19.80 9.02 -6.01
N ALA A 50 -19.42 10.28 -5.86
CA ALA A 50 -18.34 10.78 -5.03
C ALA A 50 -18.89 11.28 -3.68
N TRP A 51 -18.05 11.30 -2.65
CA TRP A 51 -18.44 11.87 -1.36
C TRP A 51 -18.63 13.39 -1.47
N SER A 52 -19.78 13.85 -1.00
CA SER A 52 -20.18 15.25 -0.92
C SER A 52 -20.71 15.56 0.50
N LEU A 53 -20.82 16.84 0.81
CA LEU A 53 -21.36 17.34 2.09
C LEU A 53 -22.58 18.20 1.78
N ASP A 54 -23.70 17.91 2.44
CA ASP A 54 -24.89 18.75 2.30
C ASP A 54 -24.72 20.08 3.08
N SER A 55 -25.74 20.93 3.06
CA SER A 55 -25.72 22.21 3.79
C SER A 55 -25.57 22.04 5.31
N SER A 56 -25.90 20.87 5.87
CA SER A 56 -25.74 20.51 7.28
C SER A 56 -24.37 19.91 7.60
N LYS A 57 -23.49 19.74 6.59
CA LYS A 57 -22.23 18.99 6.67
C LYS A 57 -22.43 17.49 6.91
N SER A 58 -23.59 16.95 6.54
CA SER A 58 -23.82 15.51 6.53
C SER A 58 -23.27 14.90 5.24
N PRO A 59 -22.57 13.76 5.31
CA PRO A 59 -21.98 13.14 4.14
C PRO A 59 -23.01 12.39 3.30
N PHE A 60 -22.93 12.55 1.99
CA PHE A 60 -23.73 11.78 1.02
C PHE A 60 -22.92 11.48 -0.24
N LEU A 61 -23.46 10.65 -1.14
CA LEU A 61 -22.85 10.34 -2.43
C LEU A 61 -23.56 11.11 -3.55
N GLU A 62 -22.77 11.75 -4.42
CA GLU A 62 -23.26 12.61 -5.50
C GLU A 62 -22.61 12.24 -6.85
N GLY A 63 -23.37 12.26 -7.94
CA GLY A 63 -22.90 11.94 -9.29
C GLY A 63 -23.18 10.49 -9.72
N ASP A 64 -22.59 10.08 -10.85
CA ASP A 64 -22.89 8.84 -11.57
C ASP A 64 -21.69 7.88 -11.70
N LYS A 65 -20.48 8.35 -11.40
CA LYS A 65 -19.26 7.52 -11.41
C LYS A 65 -19.41 6.33 -10.49
N THR A 66 -19.14 5.13 -11.00
CA THR A 66 -19.22 3.89 -10.22
C THR A 66 -17.83 3.39 -9.89
N SER A 67 -17.52 3.29 -8.60
CA SER A 67 -16.32 2.61 -8.11
C SER A 67 -16.67 1.26 -7.49
N THR A 68 -15.78 0.28 -7.64
CA THR A 68 -15.96 -1.07 -7.07
C THR A 68 -14.91 -1.30 -6.00
N HIS A 69 -15.36 -1.61 -4.78
CA HIS A 69 -14.54 -1.82 -3.59
C HIS A 69 -14.47 -3.32 -3.31
N TYR A 70 -13.25 -3.85 -3.31
CA TYR A 70 -12.94 -5.25 -3.03
C TYR A 70 -12.31 -5.36 -1.65
N TYR A 71 -12.85 -6.24 -0.81
CA TYR A 71 -12.34 -6.48 0.54
C TYR A 71 -11.86 -7.92 0.67
N PHE A 72 -10.64 -8.05 1.18
CA PHE A 72 -9.96 -9.32 1.46
C PHE A 72 -9.80 -9.40 2.98
N ARG A 73 -10.43 -10.39 3.61
CA ARG A 73 -10.50 -10.50 5.08
C ARG A 73 -10.13 -11.88 5.62
N THR A 74 -9.95 -12.87 4.75
CA THR A 74 -9.53 -14.22 5.16
C THR A 74 -8.11 -14.50 4.71
N PRO A 75 -7.34 -15.36 5.41
CA PRO A 75 -5.98 -15.73 5.00
C PRO A 75 -5.90 -16.27 3.57
N ASP A 76 -6.89 -17.06 3.12
CA ASP A 76 -6.93 -17.59 1.75
C ASP A 76 -7.14 -16.49 0.70
N GLU A 77 -7.90 -15.45 1.05
CA GLU A 77 -8.11 -14.29 0.19
C GLU A 77 -6.82 -13.48 0.07
N ILE A 78 -6.17 -13.23 1.20
CA ILE A 78 -4.95 -12.42 1.29
C ILE A 78 -3.77 -13.08 0.58
N LYS A 79 -3.62 -14.41 0.66
CA LYS A 79 -2.56 -15.16 -0.04
C LYS A 79 -2.58 -15.01 -1.57
N GLN A 80 -3.69 -14.53 -2.14
CA GLN A 80 -3.78 -14.21 -3.57
C GLN A 80 -3.17 -12.85 -3.91
N LEU A 81 -2.73 -12.06 -2.92
CA LEU A 81 -2.13 -10.76 -3.07
C LEU A 81 -0.70 -10.77 -2.51
N ASN A 82 0.19 -10.01 -3.15
CA ASN A 82 1.51 -9.69 -2.61
C ASN A 82 1.89 -8.25 -2.98
N PHE A 83 2.93 -7.71 -2.38
CA PHE A 83 3.52 -6.44 -2.79
C PHE A 83 5.02 -6.60 -2.87
N ASN A 84 5.61 -6.35 -4.04
CA ASN A 84 7.02 -6.64 -4.29
C ASN A 84 7.37 -8.13 -4.02
N ASN A 85 6.44 -9.04 -4.33
CA ASN A 85 6.53 -10.48 -4.01
C ASN A 85 6.61 -10.79 -2.51
N LEU A 86 6.40 -9.81 -1.64
CA LEU A 86 6.30 -10.00 -0.20
C LEU A 86 4.85 -10.26 0.20
N PRO A 87 4.60 -11.23 1.08
CA PRO A 87 3.25 -11.57 1.54
C PRO A 87 2.61 -10.42 2.33
N LEU A 88 1.29 -10.29 2.16
CA LEU A 88 0.46 -9.41 3.00
C LEU A 88 0.18 -10.08 4.35
N ASP A 89 -0.05 -9.27 5.38
CA ASP A 89 -0.52 -9.77 6.68
C ASP A 89 -2.02 -10.11 6.66
N ASP A 90 -2.49 -10.80 7.70
CA ASP A 90 -3.86 -11.28 7.82
C ASP A 90 -4.86 -10.23 8.32
N ILE A 91 -4.43 -8.97 8.52
CA ILE A 91 -5.30 -7.88 8.98
C ILE A 91 -6.31 -7.47 7.88
N GLY A 92 -5.97 -7.75 6.63
CA GLY A 92 -6.86 -7.58 5.49
C GLY A 92 -6.37 -6.56 4.47
N ALA A 93 -7.02 -6.55 3.31
CA ALA A 93 -6.74 -5.60 2.24
C ALA A 93 -8.03 -5.00 1.68
N LYS A 94 -7.92 -3.75 1.24
CA LYS A 94 -8.98 -3.05 0.49
C LYS A 94 -8.40 -2.54 -0.82
N LEU A 95 -9.00 -2.92 -1.93
CA LEU A 95 -8.69 -2.42 -3.26
C LEU A 95 -9.92 -1.72 -3.84
N VAL A 96 -9.75 -0.62 -4.58
CA VAL A 96 -10.87 0.09 -5.23
C VAL A 96 -10.54 0.35 -6.68
N THR A 97 -11.47 0.03 -7.57
CA THR A 97 -11.37 0.35 -8.99
C THR A 97 -12.36 1.43 -9.43
N LEU A 98 -11.96 2.23 -10.41
CA LEU A 98 -12.80 3.18 -11.16
C LEU A 98 -12.36 3.13 -12.62
N ASP A 99 -13.31 3.07 -13.56
CA ASP A 99 -13.05 3.01 -15.01
C ASP A 99 -12.00 1.93 -15.40
N ASN A 100 -12.15 0.73 -14.86
CA ASN A 100 -11.23 -0.40 -14.97
C ASN A 100 -9.82 -0.21 -14.36
N LYS A 101 -9.56 0.90 -13.67
CA LYS A 101 -8.25 1.22 -13.07
C LYS A 101 -8.26 1.03 -11.56
N LEU A 102 -7.18 0.50 -10.98
CA LEU A 102 -7.00 0.41 -9.53
C LEU A 102 -6.68 1.79 -8.95
N ILE A 103 -7.64 2.51 -8.41
CA ILE A 103 -7.40 3.89 -7.93
C ILE A 103 -6.97 3.97 -6.47
N PHE A 104 -7.11 2.87 -5.71
CA PHE A 104 -6.77 2.82 -4.30
C PHE A 104 -6.42 1.40 -3.86
N ALA A 105 -5.41 1.27 -3.00
CA ALA A 105 -5.09 0.07 -2.26
C ALA A 105 -4.71 0.44 -0.81
N SER A 106 -5.18 -0.34 0.15
CA SER A 106 -4.77 -0.26 1.55
C SER A 106 -4.56 -1.67 2.07
N PHE A 107 -3.37 -1.94 2.59
CA PHE A 107 -2.99 -3.25 3.10
C PHE A 107 -1.79 -3.10 4.05
N SER A 108 -1.46 -4.20 4.71
CA SER A 108 -0.29 -4.32 5.55
C SER A 108 0.48 -5.57 5.12
N LEU A 109 1.80 -5.53 5.24
CA LEU A 109 2.66 -6.69 4.98
C LEU A 109 3.05 -7.37 6.28
N GLU A 110 3.43 -8.65 6.19
CA GLU A 110 3.93 -9.42 7.33
C GLU A 110 5.04 -8.65 8.09
N LYS A 111 5.06 -8.79 9.41
CA LYS A 111 5.83 -7.92 10.31
C LYS A 111 7.34 -7.99 10.05
N GLU A 112 7.83 -9.18 9.74
CA GLU A 112 9.22 -9.45 9.35
C GLU A 112 9.66 -8.65 8.12
N ASN A 113 8.73 -8.30 7.22
CA ASN A 113 8.99 -7.57 5.99
C ASN A 113 8.83 -6.05 6.15
N THR A 114 8.55 -5.56 7.36
CA THR A 114 8.23 -4.15 7.62
C THR A 114 9.26 -3.18 7.05
N PHE A 115 10.54 -3.40 7.34
CA PHE A 115 11.61 -2.51 6.89
C PHE A 115 12.06 -2.79 5.46
N ASP A 116 11.89 -4.02 4.96
CA ASP A 116 12.12 -4.34 3.55
C ASP A 116 11.17 -3.57 2.64
N VAL A 117 9.92 -3.40 3.05
CA VAL A 117 8.93 -2.58 2.33
C VAL A 117 9.34 -1.12 2.33
N TYR A 118 9.79 -0.59 3.48
CA TYR A 118 10.28 0.79 3.57
C TYR A 118 11.45 1.03 2.61
N ASN A 119 12.44 0.13 2.65
CA ASN A 119 13.63 0.19 1.81
C ASN A 119 13.28 0.06 0.32
N HIS A 120 12.35 -0.83 -0.03
CA HIS A 120 11.85 -0.96 -1.41
C HIS A 120 11.21 0.33 -1.91
N LEU A 121 10.36 0.97 -1.10
CA LEU A 121 9.72 2.24 -1.46
C LEU A 121 10.75 3.35 -1.67
N GLU A 122 11.76 3.47 -0.81
CA GLU A 122 12.84 4.44 -1.01
C GLU A 122 13.68 4.16 -2.25
N GLN A 123 14.00 2.89 -2.52
CA GLN A 123 14.75 2.51 -3.73
C GLN A 123 13.95 2.81 -5.00
N LYS A 124 12.65 2.51 -5.00
CA LYS A 124 11.75 2.68 -6.15
C LYS A 124 11.36 4.14 -6.39
N LEU A 125 11.11 4.89 -5.32
CA LEU A 125 10.48 6.22 -5.38
C LEU A 125 11.44 7.37 -5.04
N GLY A 126 12.60 7.08 -4.45
CA GLY A 126 13.55 8.06 -3.92
C GLY A 126 13.18 8.52 -2.51
N ALA A 127 13.66 9.71 -2.13
CA ALA A 127 13.33 10.30 -0.82
C ALA A 127 11.84 10.70 -0.73
N PRO A 128 11.19 10.50 0.43
CA PRO A 128 9.81 10.91 0.63
C PRO A 128 9.65 12.43 0.54
N GLN A 129 8.54 12.89 -0.04
CA GLN A 129 8.19 14.32 -0.09
C GLN A 129 7.67 14.84 1.25
N GLN A 130 7.24 13.95 2.16
CA GLN A 130 6.88 14.31 3.52
C GLN A 130 7.12 13.13 4.46
N THR A 131 7.69 13.47 5.60
CA THR A 131 7.91 12.54 6.71
C THR A 131 7.36 13.18 7.99
N PHE A 132 6.58 12.40 8.73
CA PHE A 132 6.19 12.70 10.10
C PHE A 132 7.01 11.81 11.02
N ASN A 133 7.78 12.43 11.91
CA ASN A 133 8.59 11.71 12.87
C ASN A 133 7.81 11.48 14.17
N THR A 134 8.14 10.39 14.85
CA THR A 134 7.77 10.14 16.24
C THR A 134 9.03 9.94 17.08
N ILE A 135 8.86 9.82 18.40
CA ILE A 135 9.94 9.66 19.37
C ILE A 135 9.80 8.29 20.06
N ALA A 136 10.89 7.55 20.16
CA ALA A 136 11.04 6.43 21.08
C ALA A 136 11.90 6.86 22.28
N TYR A 137 11.44 6.48 23.46
CA TYR A 137 12.12 6.72 24.73
C TYR A 137 12.99 5.52 25.11
N ASP A 138 14.12 5.82 25.77
CA ASP A 138 15.05 4.87 26.36
C ASP A 138 15.84 4.02 25.34
N LYS A 139 17.17 4.18 25.34
CA LYS A 139 18.10 3.43 24.49
C LYS A 139 18.14 1.93 24.75
N SER A 140 17.72 1.50 25.94
CA SER A 140 17.66 0.09 26.32
C SER A 140 16.35 -0.59 25.90
N ASN A 141 15.42 0.16 25.32
CA ASN A 141 14.17 -0.35 24.81
C ASN A 141 14.38 -1.16 23.52
N ASP A 142 13.81 -2.36 23.45
CA ASP A 142 13.84 -3.21 22.25
C ASP A 142 13.33 -2.46 21.00
N GLU A 143 12.39 -1.54 21.18
CA GLU A 143 11.89 -0.67 20.11
C GLU A 143 13.01 0.16 19.47
N VAL A 144 13.85 0.80 20.30
CA VAL A 144 14.96 1.63 19.85
C VAL A 144 15.97 0.79 19.07
N LEU A 145 16.29 -0.40 19.58
CA LEU A 145 17.23 -1.30 18.93
C LEU A 145 16.71 -1.76 17.57
N ILE A 146 15.42 -2.09 17.46
CA ILE A 146 14.80 -2.47 16.19
C ILE A 146 14.90 -1.32 15.17
N ILE A 147 14.59 -0.08 15.56
CA ILE A 147 14.70 1.09 14.67
C ILE A 147 16.15 1.31 14.22
N LEU A 148 17.10 1.34 15.16
CA LEU A 148 18.52 1.60 14.86
C LEU A 148 19.15 0.51 13.98
N ASN A 149 18.69 -0.73 14.09
CA ASN A 149 19.20 -1.84 13.29
C ASN A 149 18.64 -1.87 11.86
N ASN A 150 17.49 -1.24 11.61
CA ASN A 150 16.80 -1.34 10.33
C ASN A 150 16.71 -0.02 9.56
N LEU A 151 16.88 1.12 10.23
CA LEU A 151 16.83 2.45 9.63
C LEU A 151 18.10 3.24 9.93
N THR A 152 18.53 4.04 8.95
CA THR A 152 19.75 4.85 9.02
C THR A 152 19.45 6.32 9.31
N GLU A 153 20.49 7.10 9.64
CA GLU A 153 20.35 8.55 9.80
C GLU A 153 19.87 9.25 8.52
N LYS A 154 20.26 8.73 7.35
CA LYS A 154 19.78 9.22 6.04
C LYS A 154 18.28 9.02 5.87
N GLN A 155 17.73 8.00 6.53
CA GLN A 155 16.31 7.68 6.54
C GLN A 155 15.56 8.45 7.64
N GLY A 156 16.20 9.46 8.27
CA GLY A 156 15.55 10.37 9.20
C GLY A 156 15.62 9.94 10.66
N VAL A 157 16.36 8.86 10.98
CA VAL A 157 16.65 8.49 12.37
C VAL A 157 17.63 9.50 12.97
N LYS A 158 17.30 10.09 14.12
CA LYS A 158 18.19 11.01 14.83
C LYS A 158 18.15 10.73 16.32
N LYS A 159 19.32 10.83 16.96
CA LYS A 159 19.41 10.86 18.42
C LYS A 159 19.19 12.30 18.88
N ILE A 160 18.33 12.49 19.86
CA ILE A 160 18.08 13.77 20.52
C ILE A 160 18.27 13.59 22.04
N ILE A 161 18.51 14.68 22.75
CA ILE A 161 18.58 14.71 24.20
C ILE A 161 17.42 15.59 24.66
N ASP A 162 16.67 15.16 25.67
CA ASP A 162 15.59 15.95 26.23
C ASP A 162 16.06 16.94 27.32
N GLU A 163 15.12 17.60 27.98
CA GLU A 163 15.38 18.58 29.03
C GLU A 163 15.92 17.98 30.35
N TYR A 164 15.91 16.65 30.47
CA TYR A 164 16.40 15.89 31.63
C TYR A 164 17.71 15.13 31.33
N ASP A 165 18.38 15.44 30.21
CA ASP A 165 19.56 14.75 29.69
C ASP A 165 19.31 13.27 29.29
N ASP A 166 18.05 12.87 29.09
CA ASP A 166 17.71 11.54 28.61
C ASP A 166 17.88 11.46 27.08
N GLU A 167 18.53 10.39 26.62
CA GLU A 167 18.75 10.19 25.19
C GLU A 167 17.57 9.49 24.53
N LEU A 168 16.97 10.18 23.56
CA LEU A 168 15.81 9.71 22.79
C LEU A 168 16.16 9.54 21.32
N ILE A 169 15.30 8.83 20.59
CA ILE A 169 15.43 8.70 19.13
C ILE A 169 14.18 9.19 18.44
N THR A 170 14.37 10.11 17.50
CA THR A 170 13.34 10.46 16.52
C THR A 170 13.46 9.54 15.31
N TYR A 171 12.36 9.00 14.83
CA TYR A 171 12.34 8.13 13.64
C TYR A 171 11.10 8.39 12.79
N PRO A 172 11.15 8.05 11.49
CA PRO A 172 10.05 8.35 10.59
C PRO A 172 8.86 7.40 10.84
N TYR A 173 7.79 7.93 11.41
CA TYR A 173 6.55 7.19 11.69
C TYR A 173 5.70 7.05 10.43
N GLN A 174 5.58 8.12 9.65
CA GLN A 174 4.81 8.11 8.41
C GLN A 174 5.57 8.81 7.30
N ASN A 175 5.62 8.19 6.13
CA ASN A 175 6.31 8.71 4.96
C ASN A 175 5.36 8.72 3.77
N THR A 176 5.40 9.81 3.01
CA THR A 176 4.57 10.02 1.83
C THR A 176 5.45 10.27 0.61
N TRP A 177 5.31 9.41 -0.39
CA TRP A 177 5.91 9.57 -1.71
C TRP A 177 4.87 9.94 -2.75
N ILE A 178 5.29 10.72 -3.73
CA ILE A 178 4.46 11.07 -4.90
C ILE A 178 5.25 10.83 -6.16
N LYS A 179 4.70 9.97 -7.02
CA LYS A 179 5.27 9.65 -8.31
C LYS A 179 4.16 9.42 -9.32
N ASN A 180 4.24 10.08 -10.48
CA ASN A 180 3.32 9.86 -11.61
C ASN A 180 1.83 9.90 -11.21
N ASN A 181 1.42 10.92 -10.44
CA ASN A 181 0.05 11.08 -9.92
C ASN A 181 -0.44 9.96 -8.98
N ILE A 182 0.47 9.17 -8.41
CA ILE A 182 0.19 8.19 -7.37
C ILE A 182 0.86 8.64 -6.08
N ILE A 183 0.12 8.56 -4.99
CA ILE A 183 0.58 8.82 -3.63
C ILE A 183 0.77 7.47 -2.94
N TYR A 184 1.93 7.27 -2.36
CA TYR A 184 2.26 6.13 -1.52
C TYR A 184 2.46 6.64 -0.09
N GLN A 185 1.67 6.15 0.85
CA GLN A 185 1.78 6.48 2.26
C GLN A 185 2.11 5.21 3.03
N TYR A 186 3.34 5.16 3.55
CA TYR A 186 3.80 4.11 4.45
C TYR A 186 3.71 4.62 5.88
N THR A 187 3.07 3.83 6.75
CA THR A 187 3.01 4.09 8.18
C THR A 187 3.66 2.94 8.92
N LEU A 188 4.65 3.25 9.75
CA LEU A 188 5.30 2.33 10.65
C LEU A 188 4.46 2.23 11.93
N ILE A 189 3.93 1.05 12.22
CA ILE A 189 3.03 0.83 13.36
C ILE A 189 3.81 0.12 14.45
N ARG A 190 3.90 0.77 15.62
CA ARG A 190 4.53 0.20 16.79
C ARG A 190 3.67 -0.92 17.39
N GLY A 191 4.22 -2.12 17.48
CA GLY A 191 3.70 -3.21 18.31
C GLY A 191 4.52 -3.39 19.59
N LYS A 192 4.10 -4.32 20.44
CA LYS A 192 4.77 -4.59 21.72
C LYS A 192 6.16 -5.21 21.55
N GLU A 193 6.31 -6.12 20.60
CA GLU A 193 7.53 -6.94 20.40
C GLU A 193 8.12 -6.80 18.99
N ALA A 194 7.43 -6.08 18.10
CA ALA A 194 7.82 -5.88 16.72
C ALA A 194 7.13 -4.65 16.15
N PHE A 195 7.67 -4.13 15.06
CA PHE A 195 6.97 -3.17 14.22
C PHE A 195 6.15 -3.91 13.16
N SER A 196 5.00 -3.33 12.82
CA SER A 196 4.25 -3.65 11.61
C SER A 196 4.21 -2.42 10.70
N ASN A 197 3.57 -2.57 9.55
CA ASN A 197 3.44 -1.50 8.57
C ASN A 197 1.99 -1.38 8.11
N LYS A 198 1.67 -0.24 7.52
CA LYS A 198 0.49 -0.07 6.68
C LYS A 198 0.90 0.72 5.45
N LEU A 199 0.58 0.18 4.28
CA LEU A 199 0.78 0.82 3.00
C LEU A 199 -0.56 1.21 2.40
N VAL A 200 -0.65 2.49 2.04
CA VAL A 200 -1.80 3.09 1.37
C VAL A 200 -1.29 3.65 0.04
N ILE A 201 -1.87 3.19 -1.06
CA ILE A 201 -1.53 3.63 -2.43
C ILE A 201 -2.78 4.24 -3.04
N ILE A 202 -2.70 5.46 -3.52
CA ILE A 202 -3.88 6.24 -3.95
C ILE A 202 -3.53 7.03 -5.20
N THR A 203 -4.37 7.02 -6.23
CA THR A 203 -4.22 7.96 -7.34
C THR A 203 -4.67 9.36 -6.89
N LYS A 204 -4.01 10.41 -7.39
CA LYS A 204 -4.46 11.80 -7.15
C LYS A 204 -5.92 11.99 -7.60
N GLU A 205 -6.31 11.34 -8.69
CA GLU A 205 -7.69 11.30 -9.20
C GLU A 205 -8.66 10.80 -8.11
N ALA A 206 -8.37 9.68 -7.45
CA ALA A 206 -9.23 9.13 -6.40
C ALA A 206 -9.50 10.12 -5.24
N LEU A 207 -8.48 10.91 -4.89
CA LEU A 207 -8.56 11.93 -3.84
C LEU A 207 -9.30 13.18 -4.33
N THR A 208 -8.94 13.70 -5.50
CA THR A 208 -9.56 14.90 -6.08
C THR A 208 -11.05 14.67 -6.33
N GLU A 209 -11.41 13.48 -6.81
CA GLU A 209 -12.79 13.09 -7.08
C GLU A 209 -13.52 12.56 -5.85
N LYS A 210 -12.88 12.56 -4.67
CA LYS A 210 -13.50 12.14 -3.39
C LYS A 210 -14.16 10.76 -3.46
N ILE A 211 -13.55 9.84 -4.21
CA ILE A 211 -14.03 8.46 -4.35
C ILE A 211 -13.66 7.64 -3.10
N ILE A 212 -12.50 7.94 -2.52
CA ILE A 212 -11.93 7.28 -1.35
C ILE A 212 -11.81 8.26 -0.16
N PHE A 213 -11.67 7.70 1.06
CA PHE A 213 -11.60 8.42 2.34
C PHE A 213 -12.82 9.23 2.80
N GLY A 214 -14.01 8.98 2.28
CA GLY A 214 -15.22 9.60 2.83
C GLY A 214 -15.24 11.12 2.66
N TYR A 215 -16.01 11.79 3.51
CA TYR A 215 -16.28 13.23 3.46
C TYR A 215 -15.16 14.14 3.98
N HIS A 216 -13.96 13.58 4.25
CA HIS A 216 -12.80 14.41 4.51
C HIS A 216 -12.55 15.24 3.26
N ASN A 217 -12.74 16.56 3.35
CA ASN A 217 -12.50 17.43 2.23
C ASN A 217 -11.04 17.24 1.82
N SER A 218 -10.82 16.53 0.71
CA SER A 218 -9.51 16.09 0.28
C SER A 218 -8.57 17.28 0.06
N THR A 219 -9.10 18.44 -0.35
CA THR A 219 -8.34 19.70 -0.47
C THR A 219 -7.89 20.31 0.86
N ASN A 220 -8.57 19.99 1.96
CA ASN A 220 -8.24 20.41 3.32
C ASN A 220 -7.61 19.28 4.15
N ASP A 221 -7.31 18.12 3.55
CA ASP A 221 -6.62 17.05 4.26
C ASP A 221 -5.24 17.57 4.70
N PRO A 222 -4.91 17.54 6.00
CA PRO A 222 -3.67 18.14 6.53
C PRO A 222 -2.41 17.44 6.02
N ILE A 223 -2.54 16.21 5.50
CA ILE A 223 -1.45 15.40 4.99
C ILE A 223 -1.46 15.43 3.46
N LEU A 224 -2.61 15.12 2.85
CA LEU A 224 -2.75 14.85 1.42
C LEU A 224 -3.20 16.06 0.60
N GLY A 225 -3.90 17.03 1.20
CA GLY A 225 -4.55 18.11 0.46
C GLY A 225 -3.59 19.05 -0.26
N LYS A 226 -2.38 19.22 0.30
CA LYS A 226 -1.31 19.98 -0.36
C LYS A 226 -0.83 19.38 -1.67
N TYR A 227 -1.15 18.12 -1.94
CA TYR A 227 -0.73 17.40 -3.14
C TYR A 227 -1.78 17.35 -4.25
N LEU A 228 -2.97 17.91 -3.99
CA LEU A 228 -4.06 18.02 -4.97
C LEU A 228 -4.02 19.33 -5.77
N LYS A 229 -3.04 20.19 -5.49
CA LYS A 229 -2.78 21.45 -6.21
C LYS A 229 -1.84 21.22 -7.39
#